data_AF-A0AAU0MFL9-F1
#
_entry.id   AF-A0AAU0MFL9-F1
#
_cell.length_a   1.000
_cell.length_b   1.000
_cell.length_c   1.000
_cell.angle_alpha   90.00
_cell.angle_beta   90.00
_cell.angle_gamma   90.00
#
_symmetry.space_group_name_H-M   'P 1'
#
loop_
_entity.id
_entity.type
_entity.pdbx_description
1 polymer ?
#
loop_
_entity_poly.entity_id
_entity_poly.type
_entity_poly.pdbx_seq_one_letter_code
_entity_poly.pdbx_strand_id
1 'polypeptide(L)'
;MGGALPGMVFHGISRGCRGDDDLTLSQLAAAVRTASATVARRTGATLGQNRLLDAHLPADWALASAVCAGADGATALDQADRLAGATAPII
;
A
#
# COMPACT_ATOMS: atom_id res chain seq x y z
N MET A 1 6.29 -8.27 19.17
CA MET A 1 5.76 -6.90 19.00
C MET A 1 5.29 -6.69 17.55
N GLY A 2 4.12 -7.23 17.16
CA GLY A 2 3.63 -7.21 15.77
C GLY A 2 2.54 -6.16 15.46
N GLY A 3 1.92 -5.54 16.47
CA GLY A 3 0.72 -4.72 16.27
C GLY A 3 0.94 -3.28 15.78
N ALA A 4 2.15 -2.73 15.91
CA ALA A 4 2.40 -1.31 15.60
C ALA A 4 2.47 -1.00 14.10
N LEU A 5 2.93 -1.95 13.28
CA LEU A 5 3.16 -1.72 11.85
C LEU A 5 1.85 -1.71 11.04
N PRO A 6 0.93 -2.68 11.19
CA PRO A 6 -0.38 -2.60 10.55
C PRO A 6 -1.15 -1.34 10.96
N GLY A 7 -1.10 -0.97 12.25
CA GLY A 7 -1.74 0.27 12.74
C GLY A 7 -1.18 1.54 12.08
N MET A 8 0.12 1.59 11.79
CA MET A 8 0.72 2.73 11.07
C MET A 8 0.31 2.78 9.59
N VAL A 9 0.11 1.62 8.95
CA VAL A 9 -0.42 1.57 7.58
C VAL A 9 -1.82 2.14 7.53
N PHE A 10 -2.72 1.65 8.38
CA PHE A 10 -4.10 2.16 8.45
C PHE A 10 -4.14 3.64 8.84
N HIS A 11 -3.29 4.09 9.77
CA HIS A 11 -3.20 5.51 10.10
C HIS A 11 -2.76 6.38 8.91
N GLY A 12 -1.80 5.90 8.11
CA GLY A 12 -1.35 6.56 6.88
C GLY A 12 -2.47 6.66 5.84
N ILE A 13 -3.22 5.56 5.65
CA ILE A 13 -4.35 5.50 4.72
C ILE A 13 -5.46 6.44 5.19
N SER A 14 -5.92 6.35 6.44
CA SER A 14 -6.96 7.21 6.99
C SER A 14 -6.62 8.70 6.91
N ARG A 15 -5.34 9.07 7.02
CA ARG A 15 -4.91 10.46 6.83
C ARG A 15 -4.95 10.90 5.37
N GLY A 16 -4.58 10.01 4.44
CA GLY A 16 -4.65 10.27 2.99
C GLY A 16 -6.08 10.37 2.45
N CYS A 17 -7.03 9.74 3.14
CA CYS A 17 -8.44 9.68 2.75
C CYS A 17 -9.37 10.62 3.54
N ARG A 18 -8.84 11.50 4.39
CA ARG A 18 -9.66 12.24 5.35
C ARG A 18 -10.53 13.27 4.65
N GLY A 19 -11.84 13.10 4.73
CA GLY A 19 -12.84 14.08 4.24
C GLY A 19 -13.53 13.70 2.93
N ASP A 20 -13.20 12.52 2.36
CA ASP A 20 -13.82 12.00 1.15
C ASP A 20 -14.71 10.79 1.49
N ASP A 21 -16.01 10.88 1.16
CA ASP A 21 -16.96 9.76 1.32
C ASP A 21 -16.79 8.70 0.21
N ASP A 22 -16.32 9.13 -0.98
CA ASP A 22 -15.96 8.28 -2.10
C ASP A 22 -14.50 8.54 -2.51
N LEU A 23 -13.65 7.53 -2.34
CA LEU A 23 -12.25 7.57 -2.73
C LEU A 23 -12.08 7.22 -4.21
N THR A 24 -11.49 8.14 -4.98
CA THR A 24 -10.96 7.78 -6.29
C THR A 24 -9.76 6.83 -6.17
N LEU A 25 -9.53 6.01 -7.19
CA LEU A 25 -8.36 5.13 -7.25
C LEU A 25 -7.03 5.89 -7.09
N SER A 26 -6.97 7.14 -7.60
CA SER A 26 -5.80 8.01 -7.46
C SER A 26 -5.55 8.42 -6.00
N GLN A 27 -6.61 8.77 -5.26
CA GLN A 27 -6.49 9.09 -3.83
C GLN A 27 -6.09 7.86 -3.02
N LEU A 28 -6.67 6.69 -3.32
CA LEU A 28 -6.28 5.42 -2.68
C LEU A 28 -4.79 5.11 -2.91
N ALA A 29 -4.30 5.20 -4.15
CA ALA A 29 -2.90 4.98 -4.47
C ALA A 29 -1.97 5.93 -3.70
N ALA A 30 -2.32 7.22 -3.63
CA ALA A 30 -1.56 8.20 -2.87
C ALA A 30 -1.54 7.92 -1.35
N ALA A 31 -2.67 7.44 -0.80
CA ALA A 31 -2.80 7.08 0.60
C ALA A 31 -1.94 5.85 0.95
N VAL A 32 -1.96 4.81 0.11
CA VAL A 32 -1.14 3.60 0.26
C VAL A 32 0.36 3.91 0.14
N ARG A 33 0.76 4.77 -0.81
CA ARG A 33 2.14 5.25 -0.92
C ARG A 33 2.60 5.95 0.36
N THR A 34 1.75 6.83 0.91
CA THR A 34 2.05 7.57 2.13
C THR A 34 2.23 6.64 3.33
N ALA A 35 1.39 5.61 3.43
CA ALA A 35 1.50 4.55 4.44
C ALA A 35 2.83 3.80 4.32
N SER A 36 3.17 3.31 3.13
CA SER A 36 4.42 2.58 2.85
C SER A 36 5.66 3.42 3.18
N ALA A 37 5.69 4.69 2.75
CA ALA A 37 6.76 5.62 3.06
C ALA A 37 6.88 5.90 4.57
N THR A 38 5.76 5.92 5.29
CA THR A 38 5.76 6.11 6.76
C THR A 38 6.34 4.91 7.47
N VAL A 39 5.98 3.70 7.06
CA VAL A 39 6.54 2.46 7.60
C VAL A 39 8.05 2.42 7.34
N ALA A 40 8.50 2.66 6.10
CA ALA A 40 9.92 2.66 5.74
C ALA A 40 10.73 3.67 6.57
N ARG A 41 10.24 4.90 6.75
CA ARG A 41 10.90 5.90 7.61
C ARG A 41 10.96 5.50 9.08
N ARG A 42 9.90 4.86 9.60
CA ARG A 42 9.80 4.45 11.01
C ARG A 42 10.70 3.25 11.32
N THR A 43 10.83 2.31 10.40
CA THR A 43 11.60 1.08 10.59
C THR A 43 13.05 1.21 10.12
N GLY A 44 13.34 2.17 9.24
CA GLY A 44 14.62 2.24 8.52
C GLY A 44 14.83 1.09 7.53
N ALA A 45 13.80 0.26 7.29
CA ALA A 45 13.90 -0.92 6.46
C ALA A 45 13.65 -0.61 4.98
N THR A 46 14.37 -1.31 4.11
CA THR A 46 14.15 -1.33 2.66
C THR A 46 13.45 -2.62 2.23
N LEU A 47 13.20 -2.76 0.92
CA LEU A 47 12.74 -4.00 0.33
C LEU A 47 13.71 -5.16 0.65
N GLY A 48 13.18 -6.32 0.99
CA GLY A 48 13.87 -7.52 1.47
C GLY A 48 14.18 -7.54 2.98
N GLN A 49 13.92 -6.44 3.70
CA GLN A 49 14.29 -6.30 5.13
C GLN A 49 13.07 -6.29 6.06
N ASN A 50 11.86 -6.15 5.51
CA ASN A 50 10.65 -6.09 6.29
C ASN A 50 9.48 -6.64 5.47
N ARG A 51 8.93 -7.79 5.90
CA ARG A 51 7.85 -8.49 5.19
C ARG A 51 6.62 -7.63 4.90
N LEU A 52 6.33 -6.64 5.75
CA LEU A 52 5.23 -5.71 5.52
C LEU A 52 5.57 -4.74 4.37
N LEU A 53 6.78 -4.19 4.33
CA LEU A 53 7.23 -3.36 3.20
C LEU A 53 7.38 -4.19 1.93
N ASP A 54 7.80 -5.44 2.06
CA ASP A 54 7.97 -6.36 0.93
C ASP A 54 6.63 -6.62 0.25
N ALA A 55 5.53 -6.70 1.02
CA ALA A 55 4.17 -6.78 0.48
C ALA A 55 3.62 -5.42 -0.01
N HIS A 56 3.83 -4.34 0.75
CA HIS A 56 3.19 -3.05 0.49
C HIS A 56 3.82 -2.25 -0.65
N LEU A 57 5.14 -2.31 -0.83
CA LEU A 57 5.82 -1.54 -1.89
C LEU A 57 5.43 -2.01 -3.31
N PRO A 58 5.38 -3.33 -3.60
CA PRO A 58 4.86 -3.81 -4.88
C PRO A 58 3.39 -3.46 -5.09
N ALA A 59 2.55 -3.54 -4.04
CA ALA A 59 1.15 -3.16 -4.12
C ALA A 59 0.96 -1.65 -4.41
N ASP A 60 1.77 -0.78 -3.81
CA ASP A 60 1.83 0.65 -4.12
C ASP A 60 2.19 0.88 -5.60
N TRP A 61 3.24 0.21 -6.10
CA TRP A 61 3.62 0.33 -7.51
C TRP A 61 2.54 -0.17 -8.46
N ALA A 62 1.82 -1.23 -8.11
CA ALA A 62 0.70 -1.75 -8.87
C ALA A 62 -0.44 -0.72 -8.97
N LEU A 63 -0.86 -0.16 -7.83
CA LEU A 63 -1.91 0.86 -7.79
C LEU A 63 -1.51 2.10 -8.58
N ALA A 64 -0.28 2.59 -8.42
CA ALA A 64 0.22 3.74 -9.16
C ALA A 64 0.26 3.46 -10.68
N SER A 65 0.68 2.27 -11.08
CA SER A 65 0.71 1.87 -12.50
C SER A 65 -0.69 1.75 -13.09
N ALA A 66 -1.63 1.20 -12.34
CA ALA A 66 -3.04 1.07 -12.72
C ALA A 66 -3.72 2.43 -12.89
N VAL A 67 -3.42 3.40 -12.01
CA VAL A 67 -3.86 4.80 -12.16
C VAL A 67 -3.31 5.40 -13.46
N CYS A 68 -2.01 5.25 -13.74
CA CYS A 68 -1.41 5.75 -14.97
C CYS A 68 -2.00 5.10 -16.23
N ALA A 69 -2.38 3.83 -16.15
CA ALA A 69 -3.00 3.08 -17.24
C ALA A 69 -4.50 3.39 -17.41
N GLY A 70 -5.11 4.18 -16.52
CA GLY A 70 -6.55 4.42 -16.52
C GLY A 70 -7.39 3.15 -16.26
N ALA A 71 -6.84 2.20 -15.50
CA ALA A 71 -7.55 0.98 -15.14
C ALA A 71 -8.72 1.29 -14.19
N ASP A 72 -9.75 0.44 -14.22
CA ASP A 72 -10.81 0.49 -13.22
C ASP A 72 -10.30 0.01 -11.84
N GLY A 73 -11.08 0.34 -10.80
CA GLY A 73 -10.71 0.03 -9.42
C GLY A 73 -10.55 -1.46 -9.15
N ALA A 74 -11.36 -2.32 -9.77
CA ALA A 74 -11.29 -3.77 -9.55
C ALA A 74 -9.99 -4.34 -10.11
N THR A 75 -9.66 -4.00 -11.36
CA THR A 75 -8.42 -4.41 -12.03
C THR A 75 -7.20 -3.91 -11.26
N ALA A 76 -7.23 -2.67 -10.78
CA ALA A 76 -6.14 -2.09 -10.00
C ALA A 76 -5.92 -2.81 -8.66
N LEU A 77 -7.00 -3.14 -7.95
CA LEU A 77 -6.93 -3.87 -6.69
C LEU A 77 -6.46 -5.32 -6.89
N ASP A 78 -6.92 -6.00 -7.93
CA ASP A 78 -6.47 -7.35 -8.27
C ASP A 78 -4.97 -7.39 -8.60
N GLN A 79 -4.47 -6.41 -9.34
CA GLN A 79 -3.03 -6.30 -9.64
C GLN A 79 -2.21 -6.05 -8.36
N ALA A 80 -2.72 -5.20 -7.47
CA ALA A 80 -2.07 -4.89 -6.20
C ALA A 80 -2.04 -6.11 -5.26
N ASP A 81 -3.14 -6.84 -5.14
CA ASP A 81 -3.24 -8.06 -4.33
C ASP A 81 -2.27 -9.13 -4.83
N ARG A 82 -2.24 -9.37 -6.15
CA ARG A 82 -1.35 -10.36 -6.75
C ARG A 82 0.12 -10.07 -6.49
N LEU A 83 0.52 -8.79 -6.54
CA LEU A 83 1.89 -8.38 -6.27
C LEU A 83 2.23 -8.41 -4.77
N ALA A 84 1.28 -8.07 -3.89
CA ALA A 84 1.45 -8.24 -2.45
C ALA A 84 1.66 -9.72 -2.07
N GLY A 85 0.81 -10.61 -2.60
CA GLY A 85 0.85 -12.05 -2.35
C GLY A 85 2.07 -12.75 -2.92
N ALA A 86 2.63 -12.27 -4.03
CA ALA A 86 3.87 -12.81 -4.61
C ALA A 86 5.10 -12.59 -3.70
N THR A 87 5.06 -11.55 -2.85
CA THR A 87 6.18 -11.12 -2.01
C THR A 87 6.10 -11.53 -0.54
N ALA A 88 4.91 -11.91 -0.07
CA ALA A 88 4.71 -12.48 1.26
C ALA A 88 4.43 -13.99 1.13
N PRO A 89 5.44 -14.89 1.27
CA PRO A 89 5.14 -16.30 1.37
C PRO A 89 4.21 -16.51 2.56
N ILE A 90 3.02 -17.05 2.30
CA ILE A 90 2.05 -17.46 3.30
C ILE A 90 2.76 -18.50 4.18
N ILE A 91 2.94 -18.19 5.47
CA ILE A 91 3.38 -19.13 6.51
C ILE A 91 2.21 -19.33 7.45
#